data_AF-A0A397D4G6-F1
#
_entry.id   AF-A0A397D4G6-F1
#
_cell.length_a   1.000
_cell.length_b   1.000
_cell.length_c   1.000
_cell.angle_alpha   90.00
_cell.angle_beta   90.00
_cell.angle_gamma   90.00
#
_symmetry.space_group_name_H-M   'P 1'
#
loop_
_entity.id
_entity.type
_entity.pdbx_description
1 polymer ?
#
loop_
_entity_poly.entity_id
_entity_poly.type
_entity_poly.pdbx_seq_one_letter_code
_entity_poly.pdbx_strand_id
1 'polypeptide(L)'
;MHVKTFVEVSTAFVYKSQTKAPADERAKLDPWTLQAKYKLQAEEELRALDGLHVVFVRPATVYGSGDVGGLMPRLVCAAAYSALGEKMKLLWDGEMRVNTAHGVTNTPLTPYMDKELLGHNHLYVDGTKIETTGFEYTYPSVQLDQVRALVQDAIDQRMFPPVLA
;
A
#
# COMPACT_ATOMS: atom_id res chain seq x y z
N MET A 1 8.49 -9.72 -29.98
CA MET A 1 7.70 -8.63 -29.38
C MET A 1 8.67 -7.48 -29.12
N HIS A 2 8.60 -6.37 -29.86
CA HIS A 2 9.46 -5.22 -29.59
C HIS A 2 8.77 -4.32 -28.55
N VAL A 3 9.20 -4.40 -27.29
CA VAL A 3 8.71 -3.55 -26.22
C VAL A 3 9.44 -2.21 -26.30
N LYS A 4 8.71 -1.11 -26.54
CA LYS A 4 9.29 0.24 -26.63
C LYS A 4 9.78 0.76 -25.28
N THR A 5 8.96 0.54 -24.25
CA THR A 5 9.25 0.89 -22.86
C THR A 5 8.50 -0.08 -21.96
N PHE A 6 9.16 -0.58 -20.92
CA PHE A 6 8.54 -1.33 -19.85
C PHE A 6 8.45 -0.44 -18.60
N VAL A 7 7.25 -0.29 -18.04
CA VAL A 7 7.04 0.49 -16.82
C VAL A 7 6.80 -0.48 -15.68
N GLU A 8 7.76 -0.57 -14.76
CA GLU A 8 7.64 -1.38 -13.55
C GLU A 8 7.07 -0.53 -12.42
N VAL A 9 5.90 -0.93 -11.91
CA VAL A 9 5.31 -0.34 -10.70
C VAL A 9 5.88 -1.05 -9.48
N SER A 10 6.95 -0.47 -8.95
CA SER A 10 7.65 -0.91 -7.75
C SER A 10 7.02 -0.28 -6.50
N THR A 11 7.81 0.05 -5.49
CA THR A 11 7.37 0.68 -4.24
C THR A 11 8.45 1.61 -3.70
N ALA A 12 8.07 2.71 -3.07
CA ALA A 12 9.01 3.56 -2.35
C ALA A 12 9.55 2.92 -1.05
N PHE A 13 8.99 1.78 -0.62
CA PHE A 13 9.51 1.06 0.56
C PHE A 13 10.90 0.46 0.32
N VAL A 14 11.43 0.52 -0.91
CA VAL A 14 12.83 0.21 -1.21
C VAL A 14 13.80 1.24 -0.64
N TYR A 15 13.35 2.47 -0.37
CA TYR A 15 14.18 3.51 0.23
C TYR A 15 14.31 3.32 1.74
N LYS A 16 15.42 3.83 2.27
CA LYS A 16 15.63 3.92 3.71
C LYS A 16 14.50 4.72 4.37
N SER A 17 13.89 4.12 5.38
CA SER A 17 12.88 4.76 6.24
C SER A 17 13.53 5.72 7.24
N GLN A 18 12.70 6.50 7.93
CA GLN A 18 13.12 7.36 9.04
C GLN A 18 14.08 8.50 8.67
N THR A 19 14.01 8.99 7.44
CA THR A 19 14.77 10.16 7.00
C THR A 19 14.08 11.47 7.41
N LYS A 20 14.86 12.53 7.59
CA LYS A 20 14.33 13.90 7.81
C LYS A 20 13.95 14.59 6.50
N ALA A 21 14.73 14.34 5.46
CA ALA A 21 14.49 14.86 4.11
C ALA A 21 13.65 13.87 3.30
N PRO A 22 12.85 14.36 2.34
CA PRO A 22 12.13 13.49 1.42
C PRO A 22 13.12 12.71 0.54
N ALA A 23 12.78 11.47 0.23
CA ALA A 23 13.54 10.59 -0.64
C ALA A 23 13.25 10.92 -2.11
N ASP A 24 14.29 11.28 -2.86
CA ASP A 24 14.26 11.40 -4.31
C ASP A 24 14.73 10.09 -4.99
N GLU A 25 14.84 10.06 -6.32
CA GLU A 25 15.26 8.85 -7.05
C GLU A 25 16.69 8.39 -6.75
N ARG A 26 17.48 9.22 -6.07
CA ARG A 26 18.89 8.96 -5.70
C ARG A 26 19.04 8.60 -4.22
N ALA A 27 17.95 8.62 -3.45
CA ALA A 27 17.97 8.30 -2.04
C ALA A 27 18.50 6.87 -1.79
N LYS A 28 19.09 6.67 -0.61
CA LYS A 28 19.65 5.37 -0.21
C LYS A 28 18.57 4.28 -0.26
N LEU A 29 18.90 3.17 -0.92
CA LEU A 29 18.11 1.95 -0.92
C LEU A 29 18.44 1.13 0.33
N ASP A 30 17.41 0.81 1.11
CA ASP A 30 17.49 0.06 2.38
C ASP A 30 16.09 -0.51 2.67
N PRO A 31 15.65 -1.53 1.89
CA PRO A 31 14.28 -2.03 1.92
C PRO A 31 13.94 -2.63 3.29
N TRP A 32 12.88 -2.13 3.90
CA TRP A 32 12.48 -2.48 5.27
C TRP A 32 11.27 -3.42 5.34
N THR A 33 10.70 -3.83 4.20
CA THR A 33 9.74 -4.93 4.11
C THR A 33 10.23 -6.06 3.23
N LEU A 34 9.72 -7.28 3.44
CA LEU A 34 10.02 -8.42 2.57
C LEU A 34 9.59 -8.16 1.11
N GLN A 35 8.42 -7.55 0.91
CA GLN A 35 7.95 -7.14 -0.41
C GLN A 35 8.92 -6.16 -1.08
N ALA A 36 9.41 -5.16 -0.35
CA ALA A 36 10.34 -4.17 -0.89
C ALA A 36 11.69 -4.79 -1.26
N LYS A 37 12.17 -5.78 -0.50
CA LYS A 37 13.39 -6.53 -0.83
C LYS A 37 13.26 -7.23 -2.19
N TYR A 38 12.16 -7.94 -2.41
CA TYR A 38 11.93 -8.64 -3.68
C TYR A 38 11.62 -7.68 -4.83
N LYS A 39 10.93 -6.55 -4.57
CA LYS A 39 10.75 -5.49 -5.56
C LYS A 39 12.10 -4.92 -5.99
N LEU A 40 13.01 -4.63 -5.05
CA LEU A 40 14.34 -4.14 -5.39
C LEU A 40 15.15 -5.15 -6.21
N GLN A 41 15.11 -6.44 -5.85
CA GLN A 41 15.74 -7.50 -6.66
C GLN A 41 15.17 -7.56 -8.08
N ALA A 42 13.85 -7.47 -8.23
CA ALA A 42 13.22 -7.42 -9.56
C ALA A 42 13.68 -6.19 -10.36
N GLU A 43 13.85 -5.03 -9.72
CA GLU A 43 14.40 -3.85 -10.41
C GLU A 43 15.84 -4.06 -10.88
N GLU A 44 16.68 -4.73 -10.10
CA GLU A 44 18.07 -5.04 -10.45
C GLU A 44 18.14 -5.99 -11.66
N GLU A 45 17.33 -7.05 -11.66
CA GLU A 45 17.21 -7.98 -12.77
C GLU A 45 16.70 -7.28 -14.03
N LEU A 46 15.66 -6.44 -13.92
CA LEU A 46 15.12 -5.68 -15.05
C LEU A 46 16.14 -4.70 -15.64
N ARG A 47 17.02 -4.11 -14.82
CA ARG A 47 18.12 -3.24 -15.30
C ARG A 47 19.21 -4.02 -16.02
N ALA A 48 19.43 -5.28 -15.66
CA ALA A 48 20.46 -6.12 -16.25
C ALA A 48 20.06 -6.70 -17.62
N LEU A 49 18.79 -6.56 -18.02
CA LEU A 49 18.31 -7.04 -19.32
C LEU A 49 18.76 -6.12 -20.46
N ASP A 50 19.58 -6.66 -21.35
CA ASP A 50 20.02 -5.97 -22.56
C ASP A 50 18.84 -5.65 -23.49
N GLY A 51 18.79 -4.42 -23.99
CA GLY A 51 17.78 -3.97 -24.96
C GLY A 51 16.40 -3.68 -24.36
N LEU A 52 16.23 -3.71 -23.03
CA LEU A 52 15.00 -3.32 -22.36
C LEU A 52 15.08 -1.88 -21.87
N HIS A 53 14.27 -0.99 -22.45
CA HIS A 53 14.09 0.35 -21.90
C HIS A 53 13.08 0.29 -20.74
N VAL A 54 13.56 0.35 -19.51
CA VAL A 54 12.74 0.27 -18.29
C VAL A 54 12.61 1.61 -17.58
N VAL A 55 11.40 1.88 -17.07
CA VAL A 55 11.09 3.00 -16.18
C VAL A 55 10.53 2.42 -14.88
N PHE A 56 11.10 2.80 -13.75
CA PHE A 56 10.61 2.41 -12.43
C PHE A 56 9.74 3.52 -11.84
N VAL A 57 8.52 3.17 -11.44
CA VAL A 57 7.63 4.04 -10.67
C VAL A 57 7.57 3.46 -9.25
N ARG A 58 8.00 4.24 -8.26
CA ARG A 58 8.06 3.84 -6.85
C ARG A 58 7.06 4.67 -6.05
N PRO A 59 5.76 4.38 -6.12
CA PRO A 59 4.77 5.10 -5.33
C PRO A 59 4.99 4.87 -3.83
N ALA A 60 4.62 5.87 -3.03
CA ALA A 60 4.43 5.69 -1.59
C ALA A 60 3.18 4.84 -1.30
N THR A 61 2.62 4.93 -0.10
CA THR A 61 1.34 4.27 0.19
C THR A 61 0.24 4.82 -0.71
N VAL A 62 -0.25 3.97 -1.61
CA VAL A 62 -1.44 4.23 -2.43
C VAL A 62 -2.65 3.70 -1.68
N TYR A 63 -3.72 4.48 -1.64
CA TYR A 63 -5.00 4.11 -1.09
C TYR A 63 -6.11 4.61 -2.02
N GLY A 64 -7.28 3.97 -1.97
CA GLY A 64 -8.39 4.30 -2.85
C GLY A 64 -9.45 3.20 -2.87
N SER A 65 -10.48 3.40 -3.68
CA SER A 65 -11.45 2.34 -3.95
C SER A 65 -10.74 1.10 -4.49
N GLY A 66 -11.03 -0.07 -3.93
CA GLY A 66 -10.33 -1.32 -4.25
C GLY A 66 -8.98 -1.51 -3.57
N ASP A 67 -8.59 -0.68 -2.62
CA ASP A 67 -7.39 -0.91 -1.80
C ASP A 67 -7.57 -2.11 -0.86
N VAL A 68 -6.72 -3.12 -1.03
CA VAL A 68 -6.75 -4.40 -0.30
C VAL A 68 -5.53 -4.60 0.61
N GLY A 69 -4.51 -3.74 0.52
CA GLY A 69 -3.23 -3.88 1.23
C GLY A 69 -2.70 -2.61 1.90
N GLY A 70 -3.31 -1.47 1.60
CA GLY A 70 -2.97 -0.14 2.09
C GLY A 70 -3.77 0.27 3.32
N LEU A 71 -4.36 1.45 3.30
CA LEU A 71 -5.05 2.01 4.48
C LEU A 71 -6.34 1.26 4.81
N MET A 72 -7.00 0.67 3.82
CA MET A 72 -8.33 0.08 4.01
C MET A 72 -8.37 -1.06 5.04
N PRO A 73 -7.51 -2.09 4.99
CA PRO A 73 -7.47 -3.13 6.03
C PRO A 73 -7.28 -2.57 7.44
N ARG A 74 -6.50 -1.48 7.59
CA ARG A 74 -6.24 -0.84 8.89
C ARG A 74 -7.48 -0.13 9.43
N LEU A 75 -8.17 0.61 8.57
CA LEU A 75 -9.41 1.32 8.92
C LEU A 75 -10.51 0.35 9.31
N VAL A 76 -10.64 -0.75 8.54
CA VAL A 76 -11.59 -1.84 8.81
C VAL A 76 -11.31 -2.50 10.16
N CYS A 77 -10.06 -2.90 10.41
CA CYS A 77 -9.68 -3.47 11.70
C CYS A 77 -9.93 -2.49 12.85
N ALA A 78 -9.53 -1.22 12.70
CA ALA A 78 -9.75 -0.20 13.71
C ALA A 78 -11.24 -0.01 14.02
N ALA A 79 -12.08 0.14 12.99
CA ALA A 79 -13.52 0.33 13.14
C ALA A 79 -14.21 -0.90 13.79
N ALA A 80 -13.82 -2.12 13.41
CA ALA A 80 -14.33 -3.34 14.03
C ALA A 80 -14.01 -3.41 15.53
N TYR A 81 -12.76 -3.17 15.92
CA TYR A 81 -12.35 -3.18 17.33
C TYR A 81 -12.94 -2.02 18.13
N SER A 82 -13.12 -0.84 17.52
CA SER A 82 -13.83 0.27 18.14
C SER A 82 -15.29 -0.07 18.42
N ALA A 83 -15.99 -0.72 17.48
CA ALA A 83 -17.38 -1.15 17.67
C ALA A 83 -17.52 -2.25 18.74
N LEU A 84 -16.55 -3.17 18.82
CA LEU A 84 -16.53 -4.22 19.83
C LEU A 84 -16.15 -3.72 21.24
N GLY A 85 -15.57 -2.51 21.35
CA GLY A 85 -14.99 -2.03 22.61
C GLY A 85 -13.80 -2.88 23.07
N GLU A 86 -13.19 -3.64 22.16
CA GLU A 86 -12.11 -4.57 22.45
C GLU A 86 -10.74 -4.01 22.06
N LYS A 87 -9.71 -4.42 22.79
CA LYS A 87 -8.33 -4.12 22.41
C LYS A 87 -8.00 -4.87 21.12
N MET A 88 -7.55 -4.13 20.10
CA MET A 88 -7.08 -4.72 18.85
C MET A 88 -5.99 -5.78 19.12
N LYS A 89 -6.26 -7.00 18.68
CA LYS A 89 -5.29 -8.10 18.67
C LYS A 89 -4.79 -8.24 17.24
N LEU A 90 -3.49 -8.15 17.06
CA LEU A 90 -2.88 -8.46 15.76
C LEU A 90 -3.03 -9.96 15.55
N LEU A 91 -3.82 -10.35 14.56
CA LEU A 91 -4.04 -11.74 14.18
C LEU A 91 -2.81 -12.23 13.39
N TRP A 92 -1.67 -12.32 14.05
CA TRP A 92 -0.47 -12.87 13.47
C TRP A 92 0.02 -14.02 14.34
N ASP A 93 -0.04 -15.21 13.78
CA ASP A 93 0.87 -16.32 14.05
C ASP A 93 1.08 -17.11 12.75
N GLY A 94 2.14 -17.92 12.67
CA GLY A 94 2.39 -18.76 11.50
C GLY A 94 1.39 -19.90 11.32
N GLU A 95 0.48 -20.07 12.27
CA GLU A 95 -0.57 -21.11 12.32
C GLU A 95 -1.94 -20.55 11.90
N MET A 96 -2.02 -19.26 11.54
CA MET A 96 -3.30 -18.56 11.46
C MET A 96 -4.21 -19.20 10.43
N ARG A 97 -5.30 -19.78 10.93
CA ARG A 97 -6.34 -20.41 10.12
C ARG A 97 -7.37 -19.37 9.74
N VAL A 98 -7.40 -18.99 8.48
CA VAL A 98 -8.45 -18.12 7.92
C VAL A 98 -9.68 -19.00 7.65
N ASN A 99 -10.76 -18.80 8.41
CA ASN A 99 -12.03 -19.48 8.14
C ASN A 99 -12.74 -18.78 6.97
N THR A 100 -13.12 -19.52 5.93
CA THR A 100 -13.90 -18.99 4.80
C THR A 100 -15.39 -19.07 5.10
N ALA A 101 -16.12 -17.97 4.92
CA ALA A 101 -17.58 -17.97 4.96
C ALA A 101 -18.13 -18.23 3.55
N HIS A 102 -18.94 -19.29 3.40
CA HIS A 102 -19.64 -19.59 2.15
C HIS A 102 -20.83 -18.63 1.97
N GLY A 103 -20.96 -17.99 0.80
CA GLY A 103 -22.00 -16.99 0.51
C GLY A 103 -21.51 -15.53 0.48
N VAL A 104 -20.24 -15.28 0.79
CA VAL A 104 -19.59 -13.98 0.61
C VAL A 104 -19.09 -13.87 -0.84
N THR A 105 -19.72 -13.02 -1.64
CA THR A 105 -19.41 -12.87 -3.09
C THR A 105 -18.17 -12.02 -3.36
N ASN A 106 -17.72 -11.22 -2.37
CA ASN A 106 -16.51 -10.42 -2.44
C ASN A 106 -15.97 -10.18 -1.01
N THR A 107 -14.73 -10.58 -0.72
CA THR A 107 -14.05 -10.27 0.55
C THR A 107 -12.57 -10.02 0.30
N PRO A 108 -12.22 -8.84 -0.25
CA PRO A 108 -10.82 -8.49 -0.41
C PRO A 108 -10.19 -8.06 0.94
N LEU A 109 -11.01 -7.99 2.00
CA LEU A 109 -10.58 -7.60 3.33
C LEU A 109 -9.96 -8.80 4.04
N THR A 110 -8.65 -8.73 4.18
CA THR A 110 -7.90 -9.62 5.07
C THR A 110 -7.68 -8.91 6.40
N PRO A 111 -7.93 -9.56 7.55
CA PRO A 111 -7.53 -9.01 8.84
C PRO A 111 -6.02 -9.18 9.09
N TYR A 112 -5.31 -9.84 8.15
CA TYR A 112 -3.87 -9.97 8.19
C TYR A 112 -3.21 -8.61 8.04
N MET A 113 -2.22 -8.36 8.90
CA MET A 113 -1.38 -7.18 8.82
C MET A 113 0.05 -7.59 9.09
N ASP A 114 0.93 -7.35 8.12
CA ASP A 114 2.36 -7.56 8.29
C ASP A 114 2.88 -6.70 9.44
N LYS A 115 3.50 -7.34 10.43
CA LYS A 115 4.10 -6.66 11.59
C LYS A 115 5.11 -5.59 11.17
N GLU A 116 5.81 -5.80 10.05
CA GLU A 116 6.76 -4.84 9.47
C GLU A 116 6.11 -3.48 9.18
N LEU A 117 4.82 -3.48 8.81
CA LEU A 117 4.07 -2.26 8.50
C LEU A 117 3.52 -1.53 9.74
N LEU A 118 3.66 -2.12 10.92
CA LEU A 118 3.33 -1.51 12.22
C LEU A 118 4.58 -0.97 12.93
N GLY A 119 5.77 -1.21 12.37
CA GLY A 119 7.00 -0.62 12.84
C GLY A 119 7.02 0.90 12.65
N HIS A 120 7.91 1.58 13.37
CA HIS A 120 8.12 3.03 13.24
C HIS A 120 8.87 3.42 11.96
N ASN A 121 8.51 2.85 10.82
CA ASN A 121 9.17 3.09 9.53
C ASN A 121 8.38 4.15 8.74
N HIS A 122 8.59 5.43 9.03
CA HIS A 122 7.98 6.47 8.20
C HIS A 122 8.75 6.63 6.89
N LEU A 123 7.99 6.79 5.81
CA LEU A 123 8.50 7.07 4.47
C LEU A 123 8.03 8.46 4.06
N TYR A 124 8.97 9.27 3.57
CA TYR A 124 8.72 10.60 3.05
C TYR A 124 9.36 10.68 1.66
N VAL A 125 8.57 10.88 0.61
CA VAL A 125 9.02 10.82 -0.81
C VAL A 125 8.87 12.20 -1.45
N ASP A 126 9.84 12.57 -2.28
CA ASP A 126 9.79 13.76 -3.12
C ASP A 126 9.05 13.44 -4.43
N GLY A 127 7.93 14.12 -4.69
CA GLY A 127 7.11 13.94 -5.89
C GLY A 127 7.45 14.90 -7.04
N THR A 128 8.38 15.83 -6.86
CA THR A 128 8.60 16.93 -7.84
C THR A 128 9.00 16.44 -9.24
N LYS A 129 9.70 15.31 -9.35
CA LYS A 129 10.08 14.77 -10.67
C LYS A 129 8.91 14.27 -11.49
N ILE A 130 7.91 13.62 -10.87
CA ILE A 130 6.75 13.11 -11.63
C ILE A 130 5.90 14.27 -12.16
N GLU A 131 5.83 15.38 -11.43
CA GLU A 131 5.13 16.61 -11.86
C GLU A 131 5.71 17.18 -13.16
N THR A 132 7.03 17.02 -13.39
CA THR A 132 7.66 17.45 -14.66
C THR A 132 7.14 16.71 -15.90
N THR A 133 6.46 15.58 -15.72
CA THR A 133 5.83 14.82 -16.81
C THR A 133 4.44 15.34 -17.19
N GLY A 134 3.92 16.34 -16.46
CA GLY A 134 2.53 16.80 -16.56
C GLY A 134 1.57 16.02 -15.66
N PHE A 135 2.09 15.19 -14.74
CA PHE A 135 1.27 14.52 -13.74
C PHE A 135 0.78 15.53 -12.70
N GLU A 136 -0.52 15.51 -12.41
CA GLU A 136 -1.15 16.36 -11.40
C GLU A 136 -1.74 15.53 -10.27
N TYR A 137 -1.40 15.88 -9.04
CA TYR A 137 -2.03 15.30 -7.85
C TYR A 137 -3.44 15.85 -7.69
N THR A 138 -4.46 15.11 -8.14
CA THR A 138 -5.86 15.45 -7.87
C THR A 138 -6.16 15.48 -6.36
N TYR A 139 -5.45 14.66 -5.59
CA TYR A 139 -5.57 14.54 -4.14
C TYR A 139 -4.18 14.71 -3.49
N PRO A 140 -3.69 15.95 -3.29
CA PRO A 140 -2.32 16.22 -2.85
C PRO A 140 -2.06 15.89 -1.38
N SER A 141 -3.12 15.68 -0.59
CA SER A 141 -3.03 15.30 0.82
C SER A 141 -4.20 14.39 1.18
N VAL A 142 -3.98 13.53 2.17
CA VAL A 142 -5.05 12.68 2.71
C VAL A 142 -6.07 13.55 3.42
N GLN A 143 -7.31 13.50 2.94
CA GLN A 143 -8.43 14.23 3.54
C GLN A 143 -9.41 13.27 4.20
N LEU A 144 -9.98 13.69 5.32
CA LEU A 144 -10.86 12.84 6.14
C LEU A 144 -12.14 12.44 5.38
N ASP A 145 -12.69 13.33 4.56
CA ASP A 145 -13.85 13.09 3.71
C ASP A 145 -13.58 11.97 2.68
N GLN A 146 -12.40 11.95 2.07
CA GLN A 146 -11.98 10.89 1.14
C GLN A 146 -11.86 9.55 1.85
N VAL A 147 -11.24 9.53 3.04
CA VAL A 147 -11.13 8.31 3.86
C VAL A 147 -12.53 7.81 4.25
N ARG A 148 -13.45 8.71 4.61
CA ARG A 148 -14.85 8.34 4.91
C ARG A 148 -15.57 7.81 3.68
N ALA A 149 -15.37 8.41 2.51
CA ALA A 149 -15.94 7.94 1.26
C ALA A 149 -15.45 6.52 0.92
N LEU A 150 -14.17 6.20 1.12
CA LEU A 150 -13.66 4.83 0.97
C LEU A 150 -14.36 3.82 1.90
N VAL A 151 -14.60 4.21 3.15
CA VAL A 151 -15.32 3.35 4.10
C VAL A 151 -16.77 3.16 3.65
N GLN A 152 -17.42 4.22 3.18
CA GLN A 152 -18.78 4.15 2.65
C GLN A 152 -18.85 3.26 1.40
N ASP A 153 -17.90 3.38 0.47
CA ASP A 153 -17.78 2.50 -0.70
C ASP A 153 -17.68 1.02 -0.29
N ALA A 154 -16.90 0.71 0.75
CA ALA A 154 -16.78 -0.65 1.27
C ALA A 154 -18.08 -1.15 1.93
N ILE A 155 -18.84 -0.26 2.57
CA ILE A 155 -20.17 -0.57 3.12
C ILE A 155 -21.17 -0.84 1.98
N ASP A 156 -21.20 0.02 0.96
CA ASP A 156 -22.12 -0.07 -0.17
C ASP A 156 -21.87 -1.33 -1.01
N GLN A 157 -20.60 -1.73 -1.13
CA GLN A 157 -20.18 -2.99 -1.75
C GLN A 157 -20.40 -4.23 -0.87
N ARG A 158 -20.98 -4.06 0.33
CA ARG A 158 -21.22 -5.13 1.32
C ARG A 158 -19.94 -5.85 1.76
N MET A 159 -18.81 -5.18 1.66
CA MET A 159 -17.52 -5.68 2.16
C MET A 159 -17.34 -5.38 3.64
N PHE A 160 -17.95 -4.30 4.14
CA PHE A 160 -17.87 -3.88 5.53
C PHE A 160 -19.28 -3.68 6.11
N PRO A 161 -19.57 -4.07 7.37
CA PRO A 161 -20.86 -3.80 7.98
C PRO A 161 -21.09 -2.28 8.11
N PRO A 162 -22.34 -1.80 8.18
CA PRO A 162 -22.62 -0.41 8.48
C PRO A 162 -22.17 -0.11 9.92
N VAL A 163 -21.04 0.59 10.07
CA VAL A 163 -20.47 0.99 11.37
C VAL A 163 -20.68 2.48 11.67
N LEU A 164 -21.19 3.24 10.70
CA LEU A 164 -21.56 4.65 10.85
C LEU A 164 -23.05 4.73 11.20
N ALA A 165 -23.38 4.72 12.48
CA ALA A 165 -24.68 5.09 13.03
C ALA A 165 -24.52 6.29 13.97
#